data_AF-A0A7R8XIN2-F1
#
_entry.id   AF-A0A7R8XIN2-F1
#
_cell.length_a   1.000
_cell.length_b   1.000
_cell.length_c   1.000
_cell.angle_alpha   90.00
_cell.angle_beta   90.00
_cell.angle_gamma   90.00
#
_symmetry.space_group_name_H-M   'P 1'
#
loop_
_entity.id
_entity.type
_entity.pdbx_description
1 polymer ?
#
loop_
_entity_poly.entity_id
_entity_poly.type
_entity_poly.pdbx_seq_one_letter_code
_entity_poly.pdbx_strand_id
1 'polypeptide(L)'
;MAEFILEKTEKVTELPKGVFGNVTFQKISISSTDLATVDPSALLSSKDRLEEVSIFSSALKDFPFHILPQLTQLKTLDLSSNMLNAVPAFDSPSLEMLDISDNGIETLKPGWSIPNLVTLSIRYNPITALPAGLVEGMKNLADFDASDCQLGPILKKGSLTFRSEVLSKVFLGGNEIVNLEPGAITGLKADTKLHLQQNMMTELKEDAFLPMLEDLGENGRIYLSVPTCLVHIPMLFHPAPARFTGPPET
;
A
#
# COMPACT_ATOMS: atom_id res chain seq x y z
N MET A 1 -25.78 -5.90 12.73
CA MET A 1 -24.93 -4.72 12.45
C MET A 1 -25.67 -3.87 11.45
N ALA A 2 -25.65 -2.54 11.59
CA ALA A 2 -26.30 -1.66 10.63
C ALA A 2 -25.34 -1.39 9.47
N GLU A 3 -25.75 -1.69 8.25
CA GLU A 3 -24.94 -1.57 7.05
C GLU A 3 -25.75 -0.84 5.97
N PHE A 4 -25.11 0.11 5.29
CA PHE A 4 -25.64 0.78 4.12
C PHE A 4 -24.94 0.22 2.89
N ILE A 5 -25.73 -0.27 1.93
CA ILE A 5 -25.23 -0.83 0.67
C ILE A 5 -25.88 -0.08 -0.49
N LEU A 6 -25.07 0.43 -1.40
CA LEU A 6 -25.51 1.05 -2.64
C LEU A 6 -24.74 0.43 -3.82
N GLU A 7 -25.43 -0.27 -4.71
CA GLU A 7 -24.79 -0.95 -5.84
C GLU A 7 -25.48 -0.66 -7.17
N LYS A 8 -24.71 -0.70 -8.27
CA LYS A 8 -25.19 -0.78 -9.66
C LYS A 8 -26.14 0.37 -10.03
N THR A 9 -25.69 1.61 -9.83
CA THR A 9 -26.47 2.80 -10.16
C THR A 9 -25.63 3.89 -10.82
N GLU A 10 -26.04 4.30 -12.01
CA GLU A 10 -25.38 5.34 -12.82
C GLU A 10 -25.87 6.77 -12.48
N LYS A 11 -26.73 6.92 -11.46
CA LYS A 11 -27.36 8.22 -11.14
C LYS A 11 -26.77 8.92 -9.93
N VAL A 12 -26.01 8.21 -9.11
CA VAL A 12 -25.46 8.76 -7.87
C VAL A 12 -24.03 9.19 -8.13
N THR A 13 -23.85 10.49 -8.32
CA THR A 13 -22.52 11.09 -8.58
C THR A 13 -21.88 11.70 -7.35
N GLU A 14 -22.65 11.90 -6.28
CA GLU A 14 -22.17 12.40 -4.99
C GLU A 14 -22.86 11.67 -3.85
N LEU A 15 -22.18 11.52 -2.72
CA LEU A 15 -22.79 11.12 -1.45
C LEU A 15 -23.08 12.41 -0.68
N PRO A 16 -24.32 12.93 -0.74
CA PRO A 16 -24.58 14.30 -0.38
C PRO A 16 -24.58 14.50 1.13
N LYS A 17 -24.43 15.78 1.51
CA LYS A 17 -24.49 16.23 2.89
C LYS A 17 -25.72 15.69 3.62
N GLY A 18 -25.50 15.05 4.77
CA GLY A 18 -26.57 14.61 5.66
C GLY A 18 -27.51 13.53 5.08
N VAL A 19 -27.09 12.79 4.04
CA VAL A 19 -27.91 11.77 3.37
C VAL A 19 -28.49 10.72 4.33
N PHE A 20 -27.78 10.40 5.41
CA PHE A 20 -28.22 9.42 6.40
C PHE A 20 -29.06 10.00 7.55
N GLY A 21 -29.23 11.32 7.63
CA GLY A 21 -29.95 11.98 8.71
C GLY A 21 -29.41 11.56 10.09
N ASN A 22 -30.28 10.95 10.91
CA ASN A 22 -29.95 10.44 12.25
C ASN A 22 -29.59 8.94 12.26
N VAL A 23 -29.58 8.28 11.10
CA VAL A 23 -29.24 6.86 10.98
C VAL A 23 -27.72 6.72 10.97
N THR A 24 -27.22 5.77 11.75
CA THR A 24 -25.78 5.49 11.85
C THR A 24 -25.47 4.06 11.46
N PHE A 25 -24.37 3.87 10.76
CA PHE A 25 -23.96 2.59 10.20
C PHE A 25 -22.60 2.17 10.75
N GLN A 26 -22.40 0.85 10.89
CA GLN A 26 -21.08 0.28 11.13
C GLN A 26 -20.32 0.08 9.82
N LYS A 27 -21.04 -0.12 8.72
CA LYS A 27 -20.47 -0.35 7.40
C LYS A 27 -21.19 0.48 6.35
N ILE A 28 -20.42 1.13 5.49
CA ILE A 28 -20.93 1.84 4.31
C ILE A 28 -20.21 1.25 3.11
N SER A 29 -20.96 0.54 2.27
CA SER A 29 -20.48 -0.06 1.02
C SER A 29 -21.18 0.59 -0.17
N ILE A 30 -20.38 1.12 -1.11
CA ILE A 30 -20.86 1.71 -2.35
C ILE A 30 -20.05 1.12 -3.50
N SER A 31 -20.71 0.50 -4.47
CA SER A 31 -19.99 -0.13 -5.58
C SER A 31 -20.70 -0.09 -6.92
N SER A 32 -19.93 -0.14 -8.01
CA SER A 32 -20.49 -0.09 -9.37
C SER A 32 -21.42 1.12 -9.55
N THR A 33 -20.95 2.31 -9.17
CA THR A 33 -21.69 3.57 -9.29
C THR A 33 -20.90 4.64 -10.03
N ASP A 34 -21.48 5.82 -10.27
CA ASP A 34 -20.76 6.98 -10.82
C ASP A 34 -20.33 7.99 -9.72
N LEU A 35 -20.22 7.53 -8.48
CA LEU A 35 -19.93 8.34 -7.30
C LEU A 35 -18.55 9.02 -7.38
N ALA A 36 -18.52 10.29 -7.79
CA ALA A 36 -17.31 11.06 -7.93
C ALA A 36 -16.81 11.69 -6.61
N THR A 37 -17.70 11.99 -5.66
CA THR A 37 -17.35 12.70 -4.41
C THR A 37 -18.15 12.22 -3.20
N VAL A 38 -17.57 12.40 -2.01
CA VAL A 38 -18.23 12.12 -0.73
C VAL A 38 -18.20 13.36 0.15
N ASP A 39 -19.38 13.85 0.56
CA ASP A 39 -19.46 14.91 1.57
C ASP A 39 -19.01 14.35 2.93
N PRO A 40 -18.08 15.01 3.66
CA PRO A 40 -17.57 14.49 4.93
C PRO A 40 -18.66 14.24 5.97
N SER A 41 -19.73 15.05 5.98
CA SER A 41 -20.83 14.90 6.94
C SER A 41 -21.60 13.60 6.77
N ALA A 42 -21.58 13.00 5.58
CA ALA A 42 -22.21 11.71 5.33
C ALA A 42 -21.53 10.60 6.16
N LEU A 43 -20.20 10.61 6.28
CA LEU A 43 -19.47 9.63 7.09
C LEU A 43 -19.47 10.01 8.57
N LEU A 44 -19.40 11.31 8.89
CA LEU A 44 -19.35 11.80 10.28
C LEU A 44 -20.62 11.54 11.09
N SER A 45 -21.76 11.33 10.43
CA SER A 45 -22.99 10.88 11.13
C SER A 45 -22.75 9.57 11.89
N SER A 46 -21.82 8.73 11.42
CA SER A 46 -21.52 7.41 11.96
C SER A 46 -20.17 7.35 12.70
N LYS A 47 -19.54 8.49 13.00
CA LYS A 47 -18.16 8.59 13.52
C LYS A 47 -17.82 7.70 14.72
N ASP A 48 -18.80 7.43 15.58
CA ASP A 48 -18.60 6.70 16.85
C ASP A 48 -18.72 5.17 16.69
N ARG A 49 -19.07 4.68 15.49
CA ARG A 49 -19.29 3.25 15.25
C ARG A 49 -18.95 2.76 13.85
N LEU A 50 -18.57 3.64 12.93
CA LEU A 50 -18.21 3.28 11.57
C LEU A 50 -16.90 2.50 11.60
N GLU A 51 -16.98 1.22 11.24
CA GLU A 51 -15.87 0.27 11.25
C GLU A 51 -15.30 0.06 9.84
N GLU A 52 -16.13 0.22 8.80
CA GLU A 52 -15.75 -0.06 7.42
C GLU A 52 -16.39 0.96 6.46
N VAL A 53 -15.55 1.50 5.58
CA VAL A 53 -15.98 2.26 4.39
C VAL A 53 -15.36 1.59 3.19
N SER A 54 -16.20 1.06 2.31
CA SER A 54 -15.79 0.47 1.04
C SER A 54 -16.50 1.20 -0.08
N ILE A 55 -15.73 1.93 -0.89
CA ILE A 55 -16.20 2.61 -2.09
C ILE A 55 -15.32 2.10 -3.21
N PHE A 56 -15.78 1.12 -3.97
CA PHE A 56 -14.97 0.51 -5.02
C PHE A 56 -15.70 0.53 -6.36
N SER A 57 -14.96 0.58 -7.47
CA SER A 57 -15.56 0.60 -8.81
C SER A 57 -16.63 1.69 -8.97
N SER A 58 -16.35 2.91 -8.47
CA SER A 58 -17.35 3.98 -8.36
C SER A 58 -16.93 5.33 -8.96
N ALA A 59 -15.85 5.39 -9.72
CA ALA A 59 -15.32 6.62 -10.34
C ALA A 59 -14.96 7.75 -9.36
N LEU A 60 -14.69 7.42 -8.09
CA LEU A 60 -14.39 8.40 -7.04
C LEU A 60 -13.12 9.20 -7.36
N LYS A 61 -13.24 10.53 -7.39
CA LYS A 61 -12.13 11.45 -7.71
C LYS A 61 -11.54 12.13 -6.48
N ASP A 62 -12.34 12.27 -5.43
CA ASP A 62 -11.92 12.88 -4.18
C ASP A 62 -12.60 12.18 -2.99
N PHE A 63 -11.81 11.97 -1.93
CA PHE A 63 -12.26 11.38 -0.67
C PHE A 63 -11.83 12.27 0.49
N PRO A 64 -12.69 12.53 1.49
CA PRO A 64 -12.38 13.46 2.56
C PRO A 64 -11.44 12.87 3.62
N PHE A 65 -10.16 12.61 3.28
CA PHE A 65 -9.16 12.03 4.19
C PHE A 65 -9.00 12.80 5.51
N HIS A 66 -9.26 14.11 5.51
CA HIS A 66 -9.15 14.97 6.70
C HIS A 66 -10.12 14.62 7.85
N ILE A 67 -11.18 13.85 7.60
CA ILE A 67 -12.10 13.40 8.66
C ILE A 67 -11.74 12.04 9.26
N LEU A 68 -10.80 11.30 8.67
CA LEU A 68 -10.37 9.99 9.19
C LEU A 68 -9.91 10.01 10.65
N PRO A 69 -9.28 11.07 11.20
CA PRO A 69 -8.93 11.12 12.63
C PRO A 69 -10.16 11.10 13.55
N GLN A 70 -11.33 11.49 13.05
CA GLN A 70 -12.59 11.56 13.81
C GLN A 70 -13.36 10.23 13.80
N LEU A 71 -13.07 9.34 12.83
CA LEU A 71 -13.71 8.03 12.68
C LEU A 71 -12.99 7.00 13.55
N THR A 72 -13.11 7.16 14.87
CA THR A 72 -12.28 6.43 15.87
C THR A 72 -12.43 4.91 15.90
N GLN A 73 -13.43 4.36 15.22
CA GLN A 73 -13.68 2.92 15.10
C GLN A 73 -13.35 2.38 13.71
N LEU A 74 -12.92 3.22 12.76
CA LEU A 74 -12.71 2.83 11.37
C LEU A 74 -11.48 1.94 11.27
N LYS A 75 -11.68 0.69 10.84
CA LYS A 75 -10.64 -0.32 10.67
C LYS A 75 -10.30 -0.55 9.21
N THR A 76 -11.30 -0.50 8.33
CA THR A 76 -11.13 -0.80 6.91
C THR A 76 -11.57 0.38 6.07
N LEU A 77 -10.66 0.84 5.20
CA LEU A 77 -10.93 1.82 4.15
C LEU A 77 -10.51 1.21 2.81
N ASP A 78 -11.49 0.89 1.99
CA ASP A 78 -11.29 0.39 0.63
C ASP A 78 -11.81 1.44 -0.36
N LEU A 79 -10.90 2.00 -1.14
CA LEU A 79 -11.15 2.98 -2.19
C LEU A 79 -10.61 2.46 -3.54
N SER A 80 -10.46 1.14 -3.68
CA SER A 80 -9.89 0.50 -4.87
C SER A 80 -10.75 0.70 -6.13
N SER A 81 -10.13 0.59 -7.31
CA SER A 81 -10.82 0.70 -8.61
C SER A 81 -11.63 2.00 -8.76
N ASN A 82 -10.98 3.14 -8.48
CA ASN A 82 -11.58 4.47 -8.61
C ASN A 82 -10.69 5.39 -9.47
N MET A 83 -10.88 6.71 -9.37
CA MET A 83 -10.21 7.72 -10.18
C MET A 83 -9.46 8.74 -9.30
N LEU A 84 -8.96 8.31 -8.14
CA LEU A 84 -8.15 9.15 -7.25
C LEU A 84 -6.81 9.45 -7.94
N ASN A 85 -6.41 10.72 -8.00
CA ASN A 85 -5.14 11.13 -8.64
C ASN A 85 -4.00 11.40 -7.64
N ALA A 86 -4.35 11.64 -6.37
CA ALA A 86 -3.40 11.90 -5.31
C ALA A 86 -4.01 11.55 -3.96
N VAL A 87 -3.15 11.25 -2.98
CA VAL A 87 -3.57 11.03 -1.60
C VAL A 87 -2.82 12.01 -0.68
N PRO A 88 -3.54 12.85 0.09
CA PRO A 88 -2.93 13.80 1.02
C PRO A 88 -2.29 13.07 2.20
N ALA A 89 -1.59 13.81 3.05
CA ALA A 89 -1.22 13.28 4.36
C ALA A 89 -2.47 13.21 5.24
N PHE A 90 -2.62 12.13 6.01
CA PHE A 90 -3.73 11.97 6.92
C PHE A 90 -3.33 11.13 8.13
N ASP A 91 -4.11 11.31 9.20
CA ASP A 91 -4.00 10.51 10.40
C ASP A 91 -5.23 9.61 10.50
N SER A 92 -5.02 8.35 10.85
CA SER A 92 -6.10 7.45 11.20
C SER A 92 -5.58 6.38 12.17
N PRO A 93 -5.62 6.66 13.48
CA PRO A 93 -5.04 5.76 14.47
C PRO A 93 -5.81 4.45 14.61
N SER A 94 -7.06 4.36 14.14
CA SER A 94 -7.85 3.13 14.20
C SER A 94 -7.69 2.24 12.96
N LEU A 95 -7.14 2.77 11.86
CA LEU A 95 -7.13 2.07 10.58
C LEU A 95 -6.17 0.88 10.60
N GLU A 96 -6.68 -0.27 10.19
CA GLU A 96 -5.97 -1.55 10.13
C GLU A 96 -5.75 -1.99 8.67
N MET A 97 -6.64 -1.61 7.75
CA MET A 97 -6.55 -1.95 6.33
C MET A 97 -6.85 -0.74 5.45
N LEU A 98 -5.95 -0.47 4.50
CA LEU A 98 -6.11 0.55 3.48
C LEU A 98 -5.86 -0.03 2.10
N ASP A 99 -6.88 0.00 1.26
CA ASP A 99 -6.76 -0.32 -0.15
C ASP A 99 -7.08 0.91 -1.00
N ILE A 100 -6.09 1.40 -1.74
CA ILE A 100 -6.21 2.48 -2.72
C ILE A 100 -5.66 2.02 -4.08
N SER A 101 -5.69 0.72 -4.33
CA SER A 101 -5.21 0.12 -5.58
C SER A 101 -6.10 0.47 -6.78
N ASP A 102 -5.57 0.29 -7.99
CA ASP A 102 -6.30 0.48 -9.24
C ASP A 102 -6.98 1.86 -9.30
N ASN A 103 -6.16 2.90 -9.18
CA ASN A 103 -6.58 4.29 -9.25
C ASN A 103 -5.65 5.05 -10.22
N GLY A 104 -5.81 6.37 -10.31
CA GLY A 104 -4.93 7.25 -11.08
C GLY A 104 -3.83 7.90 -10.26
N ILE A 105 -3.42 7.32 -9.12
CA ILE A 105 -2.58 8.02 -8.14
C ILE A 105 -1.17 8.20 -8.69
N GLU A 106 -0.77 9.44 -8.94
CA GLU A 106 0.59 9.78 -9.36
C GLU A 106 1.48 10.13 -8.16
N THR A 107 0.88 10.69 -7.09
CA THR A 107 1.61 11.20 -5.94
C THR A 107 0.96 10.85 -4.59
N LEU A 108 1.80 10.36 -3.67
CA LEU A 108 1.47 10.20 -2.25
C LEU A 108 2.18 11.30 -1.47
N LYS A 109 1.45 12.05 -0.64
CA LYS A 109 2.08 13.05 0.24
C LYS A 109 2.74 12.36 1.45
N PRO A 110 3.95 12.80 1.87
CA PRO A 110 4.59 12.27 3.08
C PRO A 110 3.81 12.63 4.34
N GLY A 111 4.03 11.89 5.42
CA GLY A 111 3.52 12.22 6.76
C GLY A 111 2.22 11.52 7.14
N TRP A 112 2.00 10.28 6.68
CA TRP A 112 0.85 9.48 7.09
C TRP A 112 1.05 8.98 8.53
N SER A 113 0.06 9.17 9.39
CA SER A 113 0.08 8.68 10.77
C SER A 113 -1.01 7.62 10.96
N ILE A 114 -0.68 6.39 10.56
CA ILE A 114 -1.57 5.22 10.64
C ILE A 114 -0.86 4.06 11.36
N PRO A 115 -0.58 4.22 12.67
CA PRO A 115 0.31 3.32 13.41
C PRO A 115 -0.20 1.88 13.54
N ASN A 116 -1.53 1.68 13.45
CA ASN A 116 -2.17 0.37 13.58
C ASN A 116 -2.41 -0.33 12.24
N LEU A 117 -1.97 0.26 11.13
CA LEU A 117 -2.16 -0.33 9.81
C LEU A 117 -1.43 -1.66 9.70
N VAL A 118 -2.14 -2.68 9.26
CA VAL A 118 -1.68 -4.06 9.04
C VAL A 118 -1.49 -4.33 7.56
N THR A 119 -2.38 -3.81 6.71
CA THR A 119 -2.34 -4.02 5.26
C THR A 119 -2.45 -2.70 4.51
N LEU A 120 -1.52 -2.46 3.59
CA LEU A 120 -1.53 -1.34 2.66
C LEU A 120 -1.39 -1.84 1.23
N SER A 121 -2.37 -1.52 0.39
CA SER A 121 -2.29 -1.75 -1.06
C SER A 121 -2.37 -0.42 -1.81
N ILE A 122 -1.34 -0.12 -2.60
CA ILE A 122 -1.27 1.00 -3.55
C ILE A 122 -1.07 0.50 -5.00
N ARG A 123 -1.23 -0.81 -5.21
CA ARG A 123 -1.02 -1.52 -6.47
C ARG A 123 -1.76 -0.89 -7.65
N TYR A 124 -1.25 -1.05 -8.88
CA TYR A 124 -1.91 -0.54 -10.09
C TYR A 124 -2.20 0.97 -10.02
N ASN A 125 -1.20 1.75 -9.63
CA ASN A 125 -1.24 3.21 -9.71
C ASN A 125 0.00 3.74 -10.44
N PRO A 126 -0.08 4.83 -11.21
CA PRO A 126 1.05 5.42 -11.92
C PRO A 126 2.05 6.17 -11.00
N ILE A 127 2.40 5.56 -9.86
CA ILE A 127 3.34 6.13 -8.88
C ILE A 127 4.76 5.86 -9.35
N THR A 128 5.52 6.93 -9.59
CA THR A 128 6.91 6.83 -10.04
C THR A 128 7.93 6.81 -8.89
N ALA A 129 7.56 7.35 -7.74
CA ALA A 129 8.40 7.37 -6.54
C ALA A 129 7.58 7.39 -5.25
N LEU A 130 8.06 6.67 -4.23
CA LEU A 130 7.49 6.72 -2.89
C LEU A 130 8.12 7.88 -2.09
N PRO A 131 7.32 8.65 -1.32
CA PRO A 131 7.88 9.65 -0.42
C PRO A 131 8.69 8.96 0.68
N ALA A 132 9.82 9.57 1.05
CA ALA A 132 10.66 9.06 2.13
C ALA A 132 9.85 8.96 3.44
N GLY A 133 10.00 7.83 4.14
CA GLY A 133 9.31 7.59 5.41
C GLY A 133 7.81 7.30 5.29
N LEU A 134 7.27 7.02 4.08
CA LEU A 134 5.85 6.67 3.88
C LEU A 134 5.36 5.62 4.89
N VAL A 135 6.13 4.54 5.03
CA VAL A 135 5.80 3.38 5.87
C VAL A 135 6.43 3.41 7.26
N GLU A 136 7.21 4.44 7.59
CA GLU A 136 7.98 4.47 8.85
C GLU A 136 7.08 4.55 10.09
N GLY A 137 5.92 5.20 9.97
CA GLY A 137 4.94 5.31 11.05
C GLY A 137 4.08 4.05 11.26
N MET A 138 4.08 3.10 10.32
CA MET A 138 3.18 1.94 10.30
C MET A 138 3.77 0.77 11.11
N LYS A 139 3.63 0.84 12.44
CA LYS A 139 4.30 -0.08 13.38
C LYS A 139 3.76 -1.52 13.34
N ASN A 140 2.53 -1.72 12.85
CA ASN A 140 1.89 -3.03 12.77
C ASN A 140 1.79 -3.58 11.33
N LEU A 141 2.48 -2.95 10.37
CA LEU A 141 2.37 -3.31 8.96
C LEU A 141 2.90 -4.72 8.70
N ALA A 142 2.01 -5.61 8.29
CA ALA A 142 2.34 -6.98 7.93
C ALA A 142 2.50 -7.14 6.41
N ASP A 143 1.60 -6.54 5.63
CA ASP A 143 1.55 -6.68 4.18
C ASP A 143 1.56 -5.31 3.50
N PHE A 144 2.55 -5.07 2.65
CA PHE A 144 2.65 -3.87 1.81
C PHE A 144 2.70 -4.26 0.34
N ASP A 145 1.73 -3.80 -0.45
CA ASP A 145 1.67 -4.03 -1.89
C ASP A 145 1.77 -2.71 -2.67
N ALA A 146 2.88 -2.55 -3.38
CA ALA A 146 3.13 -1.50 -4.36
C ALA A 146 3.58 -2.09 -5.70
N SER A 147 3.04 -3.27 -6.04
CA SER A 147 3.27 -3.93 -7.33
C SER A 147 2.54 -3.22 -8.46
N ASP A 148 3.03 -3.41 -9.69
CA ASP A 148 2.44 -2.86 -10.91
C ASP A 148 2.19 -1.34 -10.82
N CYS A 149 3.06 -0.65 -10.08
CA CYS A 149 3.18 0.80 -10.14
C CYS A 149 4.22 1.15 -11.22
N GLN A 150 4.73 2.38 -11.23
CA GLN A 150 5.78 2.79 -12.16
C GLN A 150 7.06 3.14 -11.39
N LEU A 151 7.29 2.48 -10.24
CA LEU A 151 8.38 2.82 -9.34
C LEU A 151 9.72 2.60 -10.03
N GLY A 152 10.52 3.66 -10.15
CA GLY A 152 11.80 3.57 -10.83
C GLY A 152 12.27 4.89 -11.45
N PRO A 153 13.39 4.88 -12.18
CA PRO A 153 14.29 3.74 -12.38
C PRO A 153 15.21 3.45 -11.18
N ILE A 154 15.27 4.34 -10.20
CA ILE A 154 16.12 4.19 -9.01
C ILE A 154 15.26 4.32 -7.76
N LEU A 155 15.25 3.30 -6.91
CA LEU A 155 14.67 3.41 -5.58
C LEU A 155 15.71 4.07 -4.65
N LYS A 156 15.36 5.23 -4.10
CA LYS A 156 16.28 6.07 -3.34
C LYS A 156 16.44 5.56 -1.91
N LYS A 157 17.56 5.92 -1.27
CA LYS A 157 17.80 5.66 0.15
C LYS A 157 16.64 6.16 1.01
N GLY A 158 16.14 5.31 1.89
CA GLY A 158 15.04 5.62 2.80
C GLY A 158 13.66 5.71 2.15
N SER A 159 13.50 5.26 0.90
CA SER A 159 12.18 5.10 0.27
C SER A 159 11.28 4.17 1.08
N LEU A 160 11.83 3.06 1.59
CA LEU A 160 11.11 2.07 2.40
C LEU A 160 11.89 1.77 3.69
N THR A 161 11.52 2.45 4.76
CA THR A 161 12.07 2.22 6.11
C THR A 161 10.99 1.60 6.97
N PHE A 162 10.99 0.27 7.08
CA PHE A 162 10.02 -0.44 7.88
C PHE A 162 10.41 -0.43 9.37
N ARG A 163 9.42 -0.19 10.23
CA ARG A 163 9.56 -0.25 11.71
C ARG A 163 8.66 -1.32 12.33
N SER A 164 8.02 -2.15 11.51
CA SER A 164 7.07 -3.15 11.99
C SER A 164 7.77 -4.46 12.37
N GLU A 165 7.45 -4.98 13.55
CA GLU A 165 7.94 -6.28 14.03
C GLU A 165 7.20 -7.48 13.41
N VAL A 166 6.10 -7.24 12.69
CA VAL A 166 5.26 -8.28 12.09
C VAL A 166 5.28 -8.27 10.56
N LEU A 167 6.24 -7.56 9.95
CA LEU A 167 6.35 -7.44 8.49
C LEU A 167 6.55 -8.81 7.83
N SER A 168 5.60 -9.20 6.99
CA SER A 168 5.55 -10.53 6.36
C SER A 168 5.72 -10.46 4.85
N LYS A 169 5.07 -9.52 4.15
CA LYS A 169 5.12 -9.47 2.68
C LYS A 169 5.31 -8.04 2.18
N VAL A 170 6.23 -7.90 1.23
CA VAL A 170 6.51 -6.65 0.53
C VAL A 170 6.48 -6.95 -0.97
N PHE A 171 5.50 -6.39 -1.67
CA PHE A 171 5.34 -6.53 -3.11
C PHE A 171 5.77 -5.27 -3.84
N LEU A 172 6.82 -5.39 -4.64
CA LEU A 172 7.38 -4.37 -5.52
C LEU A 172 7.53 -4.90 -6.95
N GLY A 173 6.88 -6.02 -7.28
CA GLY A 173 6.98 -6.63 -8.60
C GLY A 173 6.24 -5.82 -9.67
N GLY A 174 6.62 -5.97 -10.93
CA GLY A 174 5.94 -5.27 -12.05
C GLY A 174 6.22 -3.77 -12.11
N ASN A 175 7.33 -3.30 -11.53
CA ASN A 175 7.73 -1.90 -11.53
C ASN A 175 8.88 -1.66 -12.53
N GLU A 176 9.37 -0.41 -12.59
CA GLU A 176 10.44 0.02 -13.49
C GLU A 176 11.80 0.11 -12.79
N ILE A 177 12.00 -0.60 -11.67
CA ILE A 177 13.21 -0.48 -10.86
C ILE A 177 14.40 -1.09 -11.60
N VAL A 178 15.40 -0.27 -11.89
CA VAL A 178 16.68 -0.68 -12.48
C VAL A 178 17.75 -0.84 -11.40
N ASN A 179 17.77 0.07 -10.42
CA ASN A 179 18.75 0.08 -9.34
C ASN A 179 18.11 0.40 -7.99
N LEU A 180 18.74 -0.10 -6.94
CA LEU A 180 18.47 0.27 -5.55
C LEU A 180 19.68 1.05 -5.02
N GLU A 181 19.46 2.20 -4.40
CA GLU A 181 20.52 2.84 -3.60
C GLU A 181 20.78 2.05 -2.30
N PRO A 182 22.00 2.09 -1.74
CA PRO A 182 22.26 1.51 -0.43
C PRO A 182 21.30 2.05 0.65
N GLY A 183 20.56 1.14 1.28
CA GLY A 183 19.53 1.49 2.27
C GLY A 183 18.24 2.03 1.66
N ALA A 184 17.93 1.74 0.39
CA ALA A 184 16.63 2.04 -0.21
C ALA A 184 15.47 1.31 0.49
N ILE A 185 15.72 0.07 0.90
CA ILE A 185 14.81 -0.77 1.67
C ILE A 185 15.55 -1.19 2.95
N THR A 186 14.97 -0.92 4.11
CA THR A 186 15.56 -1.25 5.42
C THR A 186 14.47 -1.67 6.42
N GLY A 187 14.86 -2.42 7.45
CA GLY A 187 13.97 -2.86 8.50
C GLY A 187 13.09 -4.05 8.09
N LEU A 188 13.56 -4.85 7.12
CA LEU A 188 12.92 -6.13 6.81
C LEU A 188 13.05 -7.07 8.03
N LYS A 189 12.21 -8.09 8.10
CA LYS A 189 12.22 -9.07 9.20
C LYS A 189 12.58 -10.44 8.68
N ALA A 190 13.01 -11.31 9.59
CA ALA A 190 13.58 -12.61 9.27
C ALA A 190 12.65 -13.54 8.43
N ASP A 191 11.34 -13.30 8.44
CA ASP A 191 10.37 -14.09 7.67
C ASP A 191 9.70 -13.29 6.53
N THR A 192 10.24 -12.11 6.20
CA THR A 192 9.67 -11.26 5.15
C THR A 192 9.89 -11.89 3.76
N LYS A 193 8.84 -11.85 2.94
CA LYS A 193 8.86 -12.21 1.52
C LYS A 193 8.92 -10.93 0.70
N LEU A 194 10.06 -10.68 0.09
CA LEU A 194 10.29 -9.52 -0.75
C LEU A 194 10.14 -9.92 -2.23
N HIS A 195 9.14 -9.35 -2.88
CA HIS A 195 8.83 -9.60 -4.28
C HIS A 195 9.34 -8.46 -5.15
N LEU A 196 10.35 -8.73 -5.97
CA LEU A 196 10.99 -7.79 -6.89
C LEU A 196 10.97 -8.30 -8.34
N GLN A 197 10.21 -9.36 -8.63
CA GLN A 197 10.06 -9.89 -9.99
C GLN A 197 9.50 -8.84 -10.96
N GLN A 198 9.73 -9.02 -12.26
CA GLN A 198 9.21 -8.15 -13.32
C GLN A 198 9.61 -6.68 -13.13
N ASN A 199 10.84 -6.47 -12.64
CA ASN A 199 11.52 -5.18 -12.67
C ASN A 199 12.58 -5.16 -13.77
N MET A 200 13.28 -4.03 -13.91
CA MET A 200 14.26 -3.76 -14.96
C MET A 200 15.72 -3.89 -14.49
N MET A 201 15.95 -4.55 -13.35
CA MET A 201 17.29 -4.75 -12.79
C MET A 201 18.15 -5.61 -13.74
N THR A 202 19.40 -5.22 -13.93
CA THR A 202 20.39 -5.97 -14.73
C THR A 202 21.53 -6.55 -13.90
N GLU A 203 21.76 -6.02 -12.70
CA GLU A 203 22.79 -6.45 -11.76
C GLU A 203 22.26 -6.39 -10.32
N LEU A 204 22.81 -7.21 -9.42
CA LEU A 204 22.56 -7.11 -7.97
C LEU A 204 23.76 -6.47 -7.30
N LYS A 205 23.68 -5.17 -7.02
CA LYS A 205 24.76 -4.45 -6.33
C LYS A 205 24.86 -4.90 -4.88
N GLU A 206 26.05 -5.34 -4.48
CA GLU A 206 26.33 -5.88 -3.15
C GLU A 206 25.98 -4.89 -2.03
N ASP A 207 26.34 -3.62 -2.19
CA ASP A 207 26.07 -2.55 -1.23
C ASP A 207 24.58 -2.24 -1.01
N ALA A 208 23.74 -2.52 -2.01
CA ALA A 208 22.29 -2.35 -1.91
C ALA A 208 21.60 -3.58 -1.32
N PHE A 209 22.02 -4.79 -1.70
CA PHE A 209 21.35 -6.04 -1.30
C PHE A 209 21.85 -6.63 0.02
N LEU A 210 23.12 -6.46 0.39
CA LEU A 210 23.66 -7.04 1.63
C LEU A 210 22.87 -6.62 2.88
N PRO A 211 22.57 -5.33 3.12
CA PRO A 211 21.82 -4.92 4.31
C PRO A 211 20.42 -5.53 4.35
N MET A 212 19.77 -5.65 3.18
CA MET A 212 18.44 -6.26 3.07
C MET A 212 18.48 -7.76 3.36
N LEU A 213 19.54 -8.45 2.95
CA LEU A 213 19.74 -9.87 3.21
C LEU A 213 20.06 -10.15 4.68
N GLU A 214 20.80 -9.25 5.34
CA GLU A 214 21.04 -9.30 6.78
C GLU A 214 19.74 -9.14 7.57
N ASP A 215 18.90 -8.17 7.19
CA ASP A 215 17.57 -7.95 7.79
C ASP A 215 16.64 -9.18 7.62
N LEU A 216 16.68 -9.81 6.43
CA LEU A 216 15.83 -10.95 6.06
C LEU A 216 16.22 -12.29 6.70
N GLY A 217 17.44 -12.45 7.19
CA GLY A 217 17.90 -13.70 7.82
C GLY A 217 17.72 -14.98 6.97
N GLU A 218 17.79 -16.14 7.60
CA GLU A 218 17.76 -17.45 6.92
C GLU A 218 16.40 -17.82 6.30
N ASN A 219 15.31 -17.32 6.88
CA ASN A 219 13.94 -17.67 6.49
C ASN A 219 13.35 -16.70 5.45
N GLY A 220 13.94 -15.51 5.31
CA GLY A 220 13.51 -14.53 4.34
C GLY A 220 13.65 -15.03 2.92
N ARG A 221 12.82 -14.51 2.04
CA ARG A 221 12.80 -14.89 0.62
C ARG A 221 12.80 -13.64 -0.24
N ILE A 222 13.64 -13.64 -1.27
CA ILE A 222 13.62 -12.60 -2.31
C ILE A 222 13.23 -13.27 -3.63
N TYR A 223 12.15 -12.77 -4.24
CA TYR A 223 11.67 -13.19 -5.55
C TYR A 223 12.18 -12.20 -6.60
N LEU A 224 12.92 -12.70 -7.60
CA LEU A 224 13.50 -11.90 -8.68
C LEU A 224 13.17 -12.51 -10.05
N SER A 225 13.15 -11.68 -11.10
CA SER A 225 13.17 -12.17 -12.48
C SER A 225 14.60 -12.51 -12.89
N VAL A 226 14.82 -13.76 -13.29
CA VAL A 226 16.13 -14.32 -13.68
C VAL A 226 16.23 -14.20 -15.21
N PRO A 227 17.21 -13.45 -15.79
CA PRO A 227 18.48 -14.11 -16.14
C PRO A 227 19.78 -13.27 -16.12
N THR A 228 19.78 -11.93 -16.06
CA THR A 228 21.02 -11.13 -16.20
C THR A 228 21.71 -10.76 -14.88
N CYS A 229 20.99 -10.62 -13.77
CA CYS A 229 21.56 -10.14 -12.51
C CYS A 229 22.38 -11.20 -11.74
N LEU A 230 22.21 -12.48 -12.05
CA LEU A 230 22.90 -13.59 -11.35
C LEU A 230 24.32 -13.84 -11.85
N VAL A 231 24.72 -13.25 -12.98
CA VAL A 231 26.03 -13.51 -13.62
C VAL A 231 27.19 -12.85 -12.84
N HIS A 232 26.90 -11.95 -11.90
CA HIS A 232 27.90 -11.16 -11.15
C HIS A 232 27.74 -11.28 -9.62
N ILE A 233 27.52 -12.49 -9.10
CA ILE A 233 27.47 -12.72 -7.65
C ILE A 233 28.67 -13.57 -7.22
N PRO A 234 29.82 -12.98 -6.83
CA PRO A 234 30.94 -13.77 -6.36
C PRO A 234 30.77 -14.28 -4.92
N MET A 235 29.84 -13.76 -4.10
CA MET A 235 29.97 -13.89 -2.62
C MET A 235 28.68 -14.19 -1.81
N LEU A 236 27.48 -14.26 -2.39
CA LEU A 236 26.25 -14.49 -1.59
C LEU A 236 25.93 -15.98 -1.25
N PHE A 237 26.87 -16.91 -1.51
CA PHE A 237 26.69 -18.35 -1.28
C PHE A 237 27.51 -18.91 -0.09
N HIS A 238 27.79 -18.11 0.95
CA HIS A 238 28.21 -18.63 2.26
C HIS A 238 27.00 -18.73 3.22
N PRO A 239 27.01 -19.64 4.22
CA PRO A 239 25.79 -20.12 4.88
C PRO A 239 25.31 -19.13 5.96
N ALA A 240 24.09 -18.58 5.96
CA ALA A 240 23.05 -18.57 4.94
C ALA A 240 22.21 -17.27 5.09
N PRO A 241 22.43 -16.21 4.30
CA PRO A 241 21.45 -15.14 4.15
C PRO A 241 20.22 -15.62 3.36
N ALA A 242 19.19 -14.78 3.28
CA ALA A 242 17.89 -15.06 2.65
C ALA A 242 18.00 -15.80 1.30
N ARG A 243 17.03 -16.67 1.02
CA ARG A 243 17.05 -17.49 -0.21
C ARG A 243 16.46 -16.71 -1.38
N PHE A 244 17.20 -16.66 -2.48
CA PHE A 244 16.65 -16.23 -3.77
C PHE A 244 15.76 -17.32 -4.35
N THR A 245 14.55 -16.95 -4.74
CA THR A 245 13.59 -17.81 -5.43
C THR A 245 13.29 -17.22 -6.80
N GLY A 246 13.49 -18.00 -7.86
CA GLY A 246 13.09 -17.61 -9.22
C GLY A 246 11.56 -17.60 -9.38
N PRO A 247 11.03 -17.09 -10.52
CA PRO A 247 9.62 -17.26 -10.83
C PRO A 247 9.26 -18.76 -10.84
N PRO A 248 8.01 -19.13 -10.50
CA PRO A 248 7.55 -20.50 -10.69
C PRO A 248 7.71 -20.87 -12.17
N GLU A 249 8.32 -22.04 -12.43
CA GLU A 249 8.34 -22.59 -13.78
C GLU A 249 6.90 -22.88 -14.23
N THR A 250 6.64 -22.56 -15.51
CA THR A 250 5.41 -22.74 -16.33
C THR A 250 4.41 -21.59 -16.33
#